data_AF-A0AAN2BLL8-F1
#
_entry.id   AF-A0AAN2BLL8-F1
#
_cell.length_a   1.000
_cell.length_b   1.000
_cell.length_c   1.000
_cell.angle_alpha   90.00
_cell.angle_beta   90.00
_cell.angle_gamma   90.00
#
_symmetry.space_group_name_H-M   'P 1'
#
loop_
_entity.id
_entity.type
_entity.pdbx_description
1 polymer ?
#
loop_
_entity_poly.entity_id
_entity_poly.type
_entity_poly.pdbx_seq_one_letter_code
_entity_poly.pdbx_strand_id
1 'polypeptide(L)'
;MSSLNSVSGHGAGEPLPRQLLGTLGLQVSANPENAGVFLQDKTQKAFVVDAADIKANKYDLSINRYKEVVYEEEVYEAPKVILKKLKDLEKEILQDLDELEAML
;
A
#
# COMPACT_ATOMS: atom_id res chain seq x y z
N MET A 1 -23.89 1.24 -38.18
CA MET A 1 -24.69 0.78 -37.02
C MET A 1 -23.93 1.13 -35.75
N SER A 2 -24.69 1.63 -34.80
CA SER A 2 -24.34 2.23 -33.52
C SER A 2 -23.55 1.30 -32.58
N SER A 3 -22.60 1.89 -31.86
CA SER A 3 -22.56 1.99 -30.39
C SER A 3 -22.94 0.82 -29.47
N LEU A 4 -22.11 0.70 -28.42
CA LEU A 4 -22.41 0.55 -26.97
C LEU A 4 -22.37 -0.84 -26.28
N ASN A 5 -21.41 -0.90 -25.33
CA ASN A 5 -21.48 -1.36 -23.93
C ASN A 5 -22.01 -2.76 -23.55
N SER A 6 -21.18 -3.56 -22.85
CA SER A 6 -21.25 -3.71 -21.38
C SER A 6 -20.48 -4.92 -20.83
N VAL A 7 -19.59 -4.58 -19.89
CA VAL A 7 -19.01 -5.30 -18.74
C VAL A 7 -19.72 -6.59 -18.26
N SER A 8 -18.91 -7.60 -17.90
CA SER A 8 -18.95 -8.24 -16.56
C SER A 8 -17.68 -9.06 -16.28
N GLY A 9 -16.99 -8.68 -15.20
CA GLY A 9 -15.91 -9.44 -14.57
C GLY A 9 -16.23 -9.79 -13.12
N HIS A 10 -15.55 -10.82 -12.60
CA HIS A 10 -15.29 -11.20 -11.20
C HIS A 10 -14.55 -12.54 -11.27
N GLY A 11 -13.35 -12.85 -10.73
CA GLY A 11 -12.36 -12.31 -9.78
C GLY A 11 -11.61 -13.58 -9.30
N ALA A 12 -10.30 -13.69 -9.06
CA ALA A 12 -9.24 -12.73 -8.76
C ALA A 12 -7.86 -13.34 -9.09
N GLY A 13 -6.89 -12.47 -9.40
CA GLY A 13 -5.45 -12.68 -9.22
C GLY A 13 -4.74 -13.54 -10.27
N GLU A 14 -3.99 -12.91 -11.17
CA GLU A 14 -2.99 -13.61 -11.98
C GLU A 14 -1.99 -14.37 -11.11
N PRO A 15 -1.61 -15.61 -11.47
CA PRO A 15 -0.56 -16.33 -10.76
C PRO A 15 0.79 -15.68 -11.04
N LEU A 16 1.52 -15.34 -9.97
CA LEU A 16 2.86 -14.76 -10.06
C LEU A 16 3.80 -15.65 -10.90
N PRO A 17 4.70 -15.04 -11.71
CA PRO A 17 5.58 -15.80 -12.59
C PRO A 17 6.59 -16.63 -11.77
N ARG A 18 6.61 -17.93 -12.04
CA ARG A 18 7.57 -18.89 -11.47
C ARG A 18 8.94 -18.77 -12.14
N GLN A 19 9.78 -17.83 -11.70
CA GLN A 19 11.24 -17.88 -11.83
C GLN A 19 11.78 -16.97 -10.69
N LEU A 20 12.47 -17.45 -9.67
CA LEU A 20 13.81 -18.04 -9.70
C LEU A 20 13.99 -19.07 -8.57
N LEU A 21 13.90 -20.35 -8.92
CA LEU A 21 14.30 -21.48 -8.05
C LEU A 21 15.43 -22.25 -8.75
N GLY A 22 16.54 -21.56 -9.01
CA GLY A 22 17.62 -22.08 -9.85
C GLY A 22 18.99 -21.52 -9.50
N THR A 23 19.53 -21.94 -8.36
CA THR A 23 20.92 -22.41 -8.18
C THR A 23 20.98 -23.10 -6.82
N LEU A 24 20.67 -24.39 -6.85
CA LEU A 24 20.93 -25.34 -5.78
C LEU A 24 22.45 -25.49 -5.67
N GLY A 25 23.03 -24.91 -4.62
CA GLY A 25 24.48 -24.89 -4.45
C GLY A 25 24.91 -24.33 -3.09
N LEU A 26 24.16 -24.62 -2.03
CA LEU A 26 24.68 -24.49 -0.67
C LEU A 26 23.96 -25.48 0.22
N GLN A 27 24.69 -26.52 0.62
CA GLN A 27 24.41 -27.29 1.81
C GLN A 27 24.45 -26.32 3.00
N VAL A 28 23.38 -25.55 3.22
CA VAL A 28 23.18 -24.87 4.50
C VAL A 28 22.73 -25.97 5.44
N SER A 29 23.72 -26.60 6.08
CA SER A 29 23.54 -27.14 7.43
C SER A 29 22.62 -26.17 8.17
N ALA A 30 21.43 -26.63 8.54
CA ALA A 30 20.41 -25.83 9.20
C ALA A 30 20.98 -25.35 10.54
N ASN A 31 21.73 -24.25 10.49
CA ASN A 31 22.32 -23.64 11.65
C ASN A 31 21.40 -22.49 12.08
N PRO A 32 20.75 -22.58 13.25
CA PRO A 32 19.77 -21.58 13.71
C PRO A 32 20.34 -20.16 13.82
N GLU A 33 21.66 -20.04 13.84
CA GLU A 33 22.41 -18.79 13.93
C GLU A 33 22.44 -17.96 12.62
N ASN A 34 22.05 -18.52 11.47
CA ASN A 34 22.00 -17.78 10.19
C ASN A 34 20.59 -17.37 9.74
N ALA A 35 19.54 -17.98 10.30
CA ALA A 35 18.15 -17.64 9.97
C ALA A 35 17.76 -16.23 10.46
N GLY A 36 18.42 -15.77 11.54
CA GLY A 36 18.14 -14.49 12.16
C GLY A 36 18.64 -13.28 11.38
N VAL A 37 19.51 -13.41 10.37
CA VAL A 37 20.14 -12.26 9.72
C VAL A 37 19.19 -11.53 8.75
N PHE A 38 18.26 -12.25 8.12
CA PHE A 38 17.37 -11.69 7.10
C PHE A 38 15.98 -11.24 7.62
N LEU A 39 15.68 -11.45 8.91
CA LEU A 39 14.37 -11.16 9.52
C LEU A 39 14.44 -10.17 10.70
N GLN A 40 15.51 -9.37 10.79
CA GLN A 40 15.71 -8.42 11.89
C GLN A 40 14.91 -7.12 11.71
N ASP A 41 14.57 -6.81 10.47
CA ASP A 41 13.88 -5.58 10.10
C ASP A 41 12.37 -5.69 10.39
N LYS A 42 11.96 -5.01 11.46
CA LYS A 42 10.57 -5.01 11.97
C LYS A 42 9.61 -4.23 11.08
N THR A 43 10.06 -3.61 10.00
CA THR A 43 9.21 -2.93 9.00
C THR A 43 8.70 -3.91 7.93
N GLN A 44 9.37 -5.07 7.77
CA GLN A 44 9.04 -6.06 6.74
C GLN A 44 7.75 -6.84 7.06
N LYS A 45 7.29 -7.61 6.07
CA LYS A 45 6.09 -8.46 6.19
C LYS A 45 6.26 -9.57 7.23
N ALA A 46 7.48 -10.02 7.47
CA ALA A 46 7.82 -11.00 8.48
C ALA A 46 9.13 -10.61 9.16
N PHE A 47 9.18 -10.71 10.48
CA PHE A 47 10.34 -10.38 11.29
C PHE A 47 10.38 -11.26 12.54
N VAL A 48 11.54 -11.37 13.17
CA VAL A 48 11.74 -12.13 14.40
C VAL A 48 11.61 -11.19 15.61
N VAL A 49 11.05 -11.72 16.68
CA VAL A 49 10.94 -11.07 17.98
C VAL A 49 11.53 -11.97 19.05
N ASP A 50 12.21 -11.37 20.03
CA ASP A 50 12.81 -12.14 21.12
C ASP A 50 11.75 -12.72 22.04
N ALA A 51 11.93 -13.99 22.42
CA ALA A 51 11.02 -14.67 23.33
C ALA A 51 10.95 -14.00 24.72
N ALA A 52 12.04 -13.35 25.14
CA ALA A 52 12.09 -12.56 26.37
C ALA A 52 11.13 -11.35 26.30
N ASP A 53 11.08 -10.66 25.16
CA ASP A 53 10.21 -9.51 24.94
C ASP A 53 8.73 -9.94 24.92
N ILE A 54 8.42 -11.07 24.29
CA ILE A 54 7.07 -11.65 24.32
C ILE A 54 6.65 -11.94 25.76
N LYS A 55 7.54 -12.55 26.56
CA LYS A 55 7.26 -12.87 27.97
C LYS A 55 7.07 -11.61 28.81
N ALA A 56 7.88 -10.58 28.59
CA ALA A 56 7.76 -9.29 29.27
C ALA A 56 6.41 -8.60 28.94
N ASN A 57 5.95 -8.74 27.70
CA ASN A 57 4.65 -8.25 27.23
C ASN A 57 3.48 -9.21 27.52
N LYS A 58 3.62 -10.11 28.51
CA LYS A 58 2.56 -11.04 28.95
C LYS A 58 2.01 -11.93 27.82
N TYR A 59 2.86 -12.30 26.86
CA TYR A 59 2.49 -13.08 25.68
C TYR A 59 1.46 -12.39 24.77
N ASP A 60 1.38 -11.06 24.80
CA ASP A 60 0.68 -10.29 23.78
C ASP A 60 1.41 -10.47 22.44
N LEU A 61 0.73 -11.03 21.43
CA LEU A 61 1.26 -11.28 20.09
C LEU A 61 0.68 -10.30 19.06
N SER A 62 0.08 -9.20 19.51
CA SER A 62 -0.42 -8.15 18.62
C SER A 62 0.70 -7.62 17.73
N ILE A 63 0.48 -7.64 16.42
CA ILE A 63 1.48 -7.16 15.44
C ILE A 63 1.88 -5.70 15.72
N ASN A 64 0.96 -4.88 16.20
CA ASN A 64 1.19 -3.46 16.51
C ASN A 64 2.19 -3.24 17.66
N ARG A 65 2.41 -4.26 18.50
CA ARG A 65 3.37 -4.18 19.62
C ARG A 65 4.81 -4.28 19.13
N TYR A 66 5.05 -5.04 18.07
CA TYR A 66 6.40 -5.41 17.65
C TYR A 66 6.77 -4.92 16.26
N LYS A 67 5.79 -4.62 15.41
CA LYS A 67 6.03 -4.10 14.08
C LYS A 67 6.44 -2.64 14.17
N GLU A 68 7.54 -2.31 13.53
CA GLU A 68 7.94 -0.93 13.34
C GLU A 68 7.16 -0.35 12.16
N VAL A 69 6.36 0.67 12.44
CA VAL A 69 5.64 1.41 11.41
C VAL A 69 6.50 2.61 11.07
N VAL A 70 7.11 2.59 9.88
CA VAL A 70 7.73 3.78 9.31
C VAL A 70 6.58 4.70 8.89
N TYR A 71 6.38 5.76 9.66
CA TYR A 71 5.48 6.83 9.27
C TYR A 71 6.21 7.65 8.20
N GLU A 72 5.86 7.42 6.94
CA GLU A 72 6.17 8.41 5.91
C GLU A 72 5.33 9.66 6.19
N GLU A 73 5.98 10.81 6.28
CA GLU A 73 5.29 12.08 6.45
C GLU A 73 4.50 12.34 5.16
N GLU A 74 3.19 12.11 5.20
CA GLU A 74 2.32 12.44 4.09
C GLU A 74 2.28 13.97 3.93
N VAL A 75 2.95 14.47 2.89
CA VAL A 75 2.92 15.89 2.55
C VAL A 75 1.58 16.21 1.89
N TYR A 76 0.68 16.79 2.69
CA TYR A 76 -0.60 17.29 2.18
C TYR A 76 -0.48 18.72 1.66
N GLU A 77 -1.30 19.04 0.65
CA GLU A 77 -1.48 20.43 0.24
C GLU A 77 -2.11 21.26 1.38
N ALA A 78 -1.66 22.51 1.53
CA ALA A 78 -2.25 23.41 2.50
C ALA A 78 -3.75 23.61 2.21
N PRO A 79 -4.63 23.67 3.24
CA PRO A 79 -6.08 23.80 3.05
C PRO A 79 -6.49 24.96 2.14
N LYS A 80 -5.73 26.08 2.19
CA LYS A 80 -5.95 27.25 1.33
C LYS A 80 -5.77 26.95 -0.16
N VAL A 81 -4.85 26.06 -0.52
CA VAL A 81 -4.59 25.67 -1.90
C VAL A 81 -5.77 24.84 -2.43
N ILE A 82 -6.24 23.88 -1.64
CA ILE A 82 -7.42 23.07 -1.97
C ILE A 82 -8.65 23.97 -2.16
N LEU A 83 -8.88 24.91 -1.22
CA LEU A 83 -9.99 25.87 -1.31
C LEU A 83 -9.90 26.76 -2.55
N LYS A 84 -8.69 27.17 -2.95
CA LYS A 84 -8.50 27.95 -4.17
C LYS A 84 -8.89 27.13 -5.40
N LYS A 85 -8.39 25.90 -5.51
CA LYS A 85 -8.73 24.97 -6.61
C LYS A 85 -10.23 24.75 -6.72
N LEU A 86 -10.93 24.57 -5.59
CA LEU A 86 -12.39 24.42 -5.58
C LEU A 86 -13.11 25.66 -6.11
N LYS A 87 -12.69 26.87 -5.72
CA LYS A 87 -13.28 28.11 -6.24
C LYS A 87 -13.03 28.32 -7.72
N ASP A 88 -11.84 27.94 -8.19
CA ASP A 88 -11.49 28.06 -9.60
C ASP A 88 -12.35 27.10 -10.44
N LEU A 89 -12.55 25.86 -9.98
CA LEU A 89 -13.45 24.88 -10.60
C LEU A 89 -14.92 25.34 -10.61
N GLU A 90 -15.42 25.89 -9.50
CA GLU A 90 -16.78 26.42 -9.42
C GLU A 90 -17.00 27.53 -10.47
N LYS A 91 -16.00 28.39 -10.66
CA LYS A 91 -16.07 29.46 -11.64
C LYS A 91 -16.15 28.91 -13.06
N GLU A 92 -15.34 27.90 -13.40
CA GLU A 92 -15.38 27.23 -14.70
C GLU A 92 -16.77 26.64 -14.98
N ILE A 93 -17.34 25.94 -14.00
CA ILE A 93 -18.69 25.36 -14.11
C ILE A 93 -19.74 26.44 -14.38
N LEU A 94 -19.70 27.56 -13.66
CA LEU A 94 -20.64 28.66 -13.86
C LEU A 94 -20.48 29.30 -15.26
N GLN A 95 -19.25 29.45 -15.74
CA GLN A 95 -19.00 29.96 -17.08
C GLN A 95 -19.56 29.03 -18.16
N ASP A 96 -19.34 27.72 -18.03
CA ASP A 96 -19.87 26.72 -18.96
C ASP A 96 -21.41 26.74 -18.97
N LEU A 97 -22.05 26.93 -17.81
CA LEU A 97 -23.50 27.05 -17.71
C LEU A 97 -24.02 28.32 -18.42
N ASP A 98 -23.39 29.46 -18.21
CA ASP A 98 -23.75 30.72 -18.88
C ASP A 98 -23.63 30.58 -20.41
N GLU A 99 -22.58 29.90 -20.89
CA GLU A 99 -22.39 29.60 -22.31
C GLU A 99 -23.51 28.73 -22.88
N LEU A 100 -23.91 27.68 -22.14
CA LEU A 100 -25.03 26.81 -22.52
C LEU A 100 -26.36 27.57 -22.55
N GLU A 101 -26.61 28.45 -21.58
CA GLU A 101 -27.82 29.29 -21.55
C GLU A 101 -27.89 30.24 -22.74
N ALA A 102 -26.76 30.79 -23.18
CA ALA A 102 -26.70 31.68 -24.35
C ALA A 102 -27.02 31.00 -25.70
N MET A 103 -27.08 29.66 -25.73
CA MET A 103 -27.42 28.89 -26.93
C MET A 103 -28.92 28.60 -27.08
N LEU A 104 -29.75 28.96 -26.10
CA LEU A 104 -31.21 28.78 -26.10
C LEU A 104 -31.97 30.04 -26.54
#